data_AF-A0A656JIM4-F1
#
_entry.id   AF-A0A656JIM4-F1
#
_cell.length_a   1.000
_cell.length_b   1.000
_cell.length_c   1.000
_cell.angle_alpha   90.00
_cell.angle_beta   90.00
_cell.angle_gamma   90.00
#
_symmetry.space_group_name_H-M   'P 1'
#
loop_
_entity.id
_entity.type
_entity.pdbx_description
1 polymer ?
#
loop_
_entity_poly.entity_id
_entity_poly.type
_entity_poly.pdbx_seq_one_letter_code
_entity_poly.pdbx_strand_id
1 'polypeptide(L)'
;MTSRLAAALYFTQSNSVELATFESGGSKSALSRYSSIYTPHSMRVSLITAYVLDFGLPVSIIMKIAGHSSIVMSLYYTKVGSAKLRFEMAEAEKRALLRKTQDIQIMIEQQRLDDLQEQMVSNSEEALSAILSGQTGTQLVRDYGICPYAGSRCTDGGEKLTSSSWTPVPAGYIGIQNCPRCRHFVSGPVFMGGLAALWNEISLSANLLWEHYSTLENEQQQHRNRIQELDYLEAQMEASGGEFDELERLQCERANRKLHSEMEGVATKMDMYLCDMQAITKLIEDSKIALYRQAQSKGAGAHGGSVQLIASDRSELTVGYRETSLFQQLNEVCVNATIYQSASAVMATPRRSQIIDRMAMLNNVRPRMFELSESEQLVLGNQVTDFFFKRLNSRVLVDQLFSGELLLSDLHGPEAISHEEFTQVLASGGEGSERGIGRSAHRLDTAES
;
A
#
# COMPACT_ATOMS: atom_id res chain seq x y z
N MET A 1 -29.68 -36.71 -8.92
CA MET A 1 -28.38 -36.02 -8.72
C MET A 1 -28.37 -35.23 -7.41
N THR A 2 -29.42 -34.45 -7.12
CA THR A 2 -29.63 -33.72 -5.84
C THR A 2 -29.48 -34.59 -4.59
N SER A 3 -30.15 -35.74 -4.53
CA SER A 3 -30.06 -36.68 -3.38
C SER A 3 -28.66 -37.27 -3.15
N ARG A 4 -27.87 -37.47 -4.22
CA ARG A 4 -26.48 -37.93 -4.13
C ARG A 4 -25.55 -36.85 -3.62
N LEU A 5 -25.76 -35.60 -4.04
CA LEU A 5 -25.02 -34.45 -3.53
C LEU A 5 -25.32 -34.24 -2.04
N ALA A 6 -26.59 -34.29 -1.63
CA ALA A 6 -26.98 -34.14 -0.23
C ALA A 6 -26.36 -35.23 0.66
N ALA A 7 -26.33 -36.49 0.19
CA ALA A 7 -25.65 -37.57 0.89
C ALA A 7 -24.13 -37.34 0.99
N ALA A 8 -23.48 -36.90 -0.10
CA ALA A 8 -22.06 -36.60 -0.09
C ALA A 8 -21.73 -35.47 0.90
N LEU A 9 -22.50 -34.36 0.86
CA LEU A 9 -22.36 -33.23 1.76
C LEU A 9 -22.52 -33.65 3.23
N TYR A 10 -23.49 -34.51 3.55
CA TYR A 10 -23.68 -35.05 4.90
C TYR A 10 -22.48 -35.83 5.42
N PHE A 11 -21.78 -36.57 4.56
CA PHE A 11 -20.58 -37.32 4.97
C PHE A 11 -19.30 -36.47 5.00
N THR A 12 -19.25 -35.36 4.26
CA THR A 12 -18.10 -34.43 4.24
C THR A 12 -18.23 -33.25 5.20
N GLN A 13 -19.40 -33.01 5.78
CA GLN A 13 -19.61 -31.88 6.68
C GLN A 13 -18.79 -32.03 7.98
N SER A 14 -18.18 -30.94 8.43
CA SER A 14 -17.51 -30.89 9.73
C SER A 14 -18.53 -30.79 10.86
N ASN A 15 -18.12 -31.09 12.09
CA ASN A 15 -19.00 -30.91 13.27
C ASN A 15 -19.42 -29.44 13.48
N SER A 16 -18.76 -28.48 12.83
CA SER A 16 -19.02 -27.04 12.96
C SER A 16 -20.02 -26.49 11.93
N VAL A 17 -20.26 -27.17 10.81
CA VAL A 17 -21.12 -26.64 9.73
C VAL A 17 -22.10 -27.69 9.23
N GLU A 18 -23.40 -27.39 9.33
CA GLU A 18 -24.45 -28.28 8.84
C GLU A 18 -24.75 -28.02 7.34
N LEU A 19 -24.21 -28.87 6.47
CA LEU A 19 -24.35 -28.74 5.00
C LEU A 19 -25.54 -29.54 4.46
N ALA A 20 -25.93 -30.61 5.15
CA ALA A 20 -27.08 -31.45 4.80
C ALA A 20 -27.68 -32.11 6.06
N THR A 21 -28.98 -32.36 6.02
CA THR A 21 -29.73 -33.01 7.10
C THR A 21 -30.13 -34.42 6.70
N PHE A 22 -30.24 -35.31 7.69
CA PHE A 22 -30.71 -36.68 7.52
C PHE A 22 -31.94 -36.93 8.41
N GLU A 23 -33.01 -37.48 7.83
CA GLU A 23 -34.23 -37.81 8.59
C GLU A 23 -33.97 -38.95 9.60
N SER A 24 -34.17 -38.67 10.89
CA SER A 24 -33.97 -39.62 11.99
C SER A 24 -34.95 -40.81 11.91
N GLY A 25 -34.39 -42.03 11.92
CA GLY A 25 -35.18 -43.29 11.84
C GLY A 25 -35.13 -44.01 10.48
N GLY A 26 -34.19 -43.66 9.60
CA GLY A 26 -33.99 -44.30 8.30
C GLY A 26 -32.71 -45.09 8.12
N SER A 27 -32.71 -46.00 7.13
CA SER A 27 -31.48 -46.64 6.67
C SER A 27 -30.58 -45.62 5.96
N LYS A 28 -29.31 -45.52 6.37
CA LYS A 28 -28.28 -44.64 5.77
C LYS A 28 -27.98 -44.97 4.29
N SER A 29 -28.49 -46.10 3.78
CA SER A 29 -28.41 -46.47 2.37
C SER A 29 -29.46 -45.79 1.48
N ALA A 30 -30.51 -45.19 2.06
CA ALA A 30 -31.58 -44.55 1.31
C ALA A 30 -31.24 -43.08 0.98
N LEU A 31 -30.77 -42.85 -0.25
CA LEU A 31 -30.39 -41.52 -0.77
C LEU A 31 -31.53 -40.48 -0.71
N SER A 32 -32.80 -40.89 -0.69
CA SER A 32 -33.96 -39.99 -0.64
C SER A 32 -34.17 -39.30 0.71
N ARG A 33 -33.48 -39.74 1.77
CA ARG A 33 -33.62 -39.20 3.13
C ARG A 33 -32.59 -38.14 3.48
N TYR A 34 -31.74 -37.78 2.52
CA TYR A 34 -30.80 -36.68 2.64
C TYR A 34 -31.38 -35.45 1.98
N SER A 35 -31.45 -34.35 2.72
CA SER A 35 -31.90 -33.05 2.23
C SER A 35 -30.78 -32.02 2.39
N SER A 36 -30.63 -31.15 1.41
CA SER A 36 -29.70 -30.02 1.47
C SER A 36 -30.31 -28.83 0.76
N ILE A 37 -30.03 -27.64 1.28
CA ILE A 37 -30.36 -26.37 0.63
C ILE A 37 -29.50 -26.15 -0.63
N TYR A 38 -28.37 -26.84 -0.76
CA TYR A 38 -27.46 -26.72 -1.89
C TYR A 38 -27.84 -27.68 -3.02
N THR A 39 -28.20 -27.11 -4.17
CA THR A 39 -28.47 -27.86 -5.39
C THR A 39 -27.19 -28.09 -6.20
N PRO A 40 -27.14 -29.10 -7.11
CA PRO A 40 -26.05 -29.25 -8.06
C PRO A 40 -25.84 -28.01 -8.93
N HIS A 41 -26.92 -27.27 -9.22
CA HIS A 41 -26.82 -26.02 -9.96
C HIS A 41 -26.12 -24.93 -9.13
N SER A 42 -26.55 -24.70 -7.88
CA SER A 42 -25.89 -23.71 -7.01
C SER A 42 -24.43 -24.05 -6.77
N MET A 43 -24.07 -25.32 -6.54
CA MET A 43 -22.67 -25.74 -6.40
C MET A 43 -21.84 -25.46 -7.65
N ARG A 44 -22.39 -25.73 -8.83
CA ARG A 44 -21.74 -25.44 -10.11
C ARG A 44 -21.51 -23.94 -10.30
N VAL A 45 -22.51 -23.11 -9.98
CA VAL A 45 -22.39 -21.66 -10.06
C VAL A 45 -21.30 -21.17 -9.11
N SER A 46 -21.35 -21.55 -7.83
CA SER A 46 -20.34 -21.17 -6.83
C SER A 46 -18.93 -21.57 -7.24
N LEU A 47 -18.74 -22.76 -7.79
CA LEU A 47 -17.43 -23.26 -8.23
C LEU A 47 -16.90 -22.51 -9.46
N ILE A 48 -17.75 -22.20 -10.43
CA ILE A 48 -17.39 -21.35 -11.59
C ILE A 48 -17.00 -19.95 -11.11
N THR A 49 -17.80 -19.36 -10.21
CA THR A 49 -17.53 -18.03 -9.65
C THR A 49 -16.22 -18.01 -8.88
N ALA A 50 -15.96 -18.99 -8.01
CA ALA A 50 -14.72 -19.08 -7.23
C ALA A 50 -13.49 -19.24 -8.16
N TYR A 51 -13.57 -20.13 -9.15
CA TYR A 51 -12.44 -20.32 -10.07
C TYR A 51 -12.09 -19.08 -10.89
N VAL A 52 -13.09 -18.32 -11.33
CA VAL A 52 -12.81 -17.10 -12.09
C VAL A 52 -12.41 -15.95 -11.18
N LEU A 53 -13.18 -15.68 -10.12
CA LEU A 53 -13.04 -14.47 -9.33
C LEU A 53 -11.99 -14.55 -8.22
N ASP A 54 -11.80 -15.72 -7.61
CA ASP A 54 -10.91 -15.87 -6.46
C ASP A 54 -9.59 -16.53 -6.86
N PHE A 55 -9.62 -17.50 -7.78
CA PHE A 55 -8.42 -18.15 -8.31
C PHE A 55 -7.88 -17.52 -9.61
N GLY A 56 -8.61 -16.57 -10.21
CA GLY A 56 -8.14 -15.83 -11.39
C GLY A 56 -8.00 -16.67 -12.66
N LEU A 57 -8.70 -17.81 -12.78
CA LEU A 57 -8.59 -18.65 -13.98
C LEU A 57 -9.22 -17.93 -15.20
N PRO A 58 -8.56 -17.98 -16.37
CA PRO A 58 -9.13 -17.46 -17.61
C PRO A 58 -10.50 -18.08 -17.91
N VAL A 59 -11.48 -17.23 -18.24
CA VAL A 59 -12.86 -17.65 -18.56
C VAL A 59 -12.88 -18.68 -19.71
N SER A 60 -11.92 -18.60 -20.64
CA SER A 60 -11.77 -19.55 -21.74
C SER A 60 -11.50 -20.99 -21.26
N ILE A 61 -10.80 -21.17 -20.15
CA ILE A 61 -10.53 -22.47 -19.54
C ILE A 61 -11.78 -22.95 -18.80
N ILE A 62 -12.42 -22.08 -18.03
CA ILE A 62 -13.63 -22.41 -17.27
C ILE A 62 -14.79 -22.78 -18.19
N MET A 63 -14.91 -22.12 -19.34
CA MET A 63 -15.87 -22.47 -20.38
C MET A 63 -15.72 -23.93 -20.84
N LYS A 64 -14.47 -24.41 -21.00
CA LYS A 64 -14.18 -25.82 -21.35
C LYS A 64 -14.52 -26.77 -20.21
N ILE A 65 -14.20 -26.42 -18.97
CA ILE A 65 -14.47 -27.24 -17.78
C ILE A 65 -15.98 -27.35 -17.52
N ALA A 66 -16.70 -26.24 -17.64
CA ALA A 66 -18.14 -26.20 -17.48
C ALA A 66 -18.88 -26.83 -18.68
N GLY A 67 -18.23 -26.95 -19.84
CA GLY A 67 -18.87 -27.42 -21.07
C GLY A 67 -19.89 -26.40 -21.62
N HIS A 68 -19.61 -25.11 -21.47
CA HIS A 68 -20.44 -24.06 -22.04
C HIS A 68 -20.10 -23.87 -23.52
N SER A 69 -21.13 -23.82 -24.37
CA SER A 69 -20.98 -23.62 -25.82
C SER A 69 -20.65 -22.17 -26.20
N SER A 70 -20.86 -21.22 -25.29
CA SER A 70 -20.61 -19.80 -25.49
C SER A 70 -20.04 -19.16 -24.24
N ILE A 71 -19.15 -18.18 -24.42
CA ILE A 71 -18.54 -17.38 -23.34
C ILE A 71 -19.59 -16.62 -22.52
N VAL A 72 -20.70 -16.23 -23.14
CA VAL A 72 -21.78 -15.47 -22.49
C VAL A 72 -22.40 -16.24 -21.32
N MET A 73 -22.50 -17.58 -21.45
CA MET A 73 -22.99 -18.43 -20.37
C MET A 73 -22.06 -18.44 -19.16
N SER A 74 -20.74 -18.40 -19.39
CA SER A 74 -19.76 -18.32 -18.29
C SER A 74 -19.73 -16.93 -17.65
N LEU A 75 -19.89 -15.87 -18.46
CA LEU A 75 -19.84 -14.48 -18.00
C LEU A 75 -20.99 -14.13 -17.04
N TYR A 76 -22.13 -14.82 -17.16
CA TYR A 76 -23.25 -14.66 -16.24
C TYR A 76 -22.87 -14.91 -14.77
N TYR A 77 -21.87 -15.77 -14.53
CA TYR A 77 -21.42 -16.16 -13.19
C TYR A 77 -20.28 -15.29 -12.64
N THR A 78 -19.76 -14.36 -13.45
CA THR A 78 -18.58 -13.55 -13.12
C THR A 78 -18.97 -12.08 -12.93
N LYS A 79 -20.23 -11.78 -12.63
CA LYS A 79 -20.70 -10.41 -12.41
C LYS A 79 -20.09 -9.87 -11.10
N VAL A 80 -19.03 -9.08 -11.24
CA VAL A 80 -18.35 -8.45 -10.11
C VAL A 80 -19.08 -7.15 -9.72
N GLY A 81 -19.24 -6.91 -8.42
CA GLY A 81 -19.69 -5.63 -7.91
C GLY A 81 -18.70 -4.51 -8.25
N SER A 82 -19.17 -3.28 -8.43
CA SER A 82 -18.32 -2.14 -8.79
C SER A 82 -17.23 -1.85 -7.74
N ALA A 83 -17.48 -2.14 -6.46
CA ALA A 83 -16.51 -1.95 -5.38
C ALA A 83 -15.32 -2.93 -5.49
N LYS A 84 -15.58 -4.24 -5.58
CA LYS A 84 -14.54 -5.27 -5.78
C LYS A 84 -13.74 -5.00 -7.07
N LEU A 85 -14.41 -4.58 -8.15
CA LEU A 85 -13.72 -4.22 -9.39
C LEU A 85 -12.72 -3.07 -9.21
N ARG A 86 -13.12 -1.98 -8.53
CA ARG A 86 -12.21 -0.85 -8.28
C ARG A 86 -10.99 -1.24 -7.46
N PHE A 87 -11.18 -2.11 -6.46
CA PHE A 87 -10.09 -2.58 -5.61
C PHE A 87 -9.06 -3.38 -6.41
N GLU A 88 -9.52 -4.41 -7.14
CA GLU A 88 -8.67 -5.26 -7.97
C GLU A 88 -7.97 -4.46 -9.09
N MET A 89 -8.70 -3.52 -9.72
CA MET A 89 -8.11 -2.66 -10.76
C MET A 89 -7.02 -1.74 -10.21
N ALA A 90 -7.20 -1.18 -9.01
CA ALA A 90 -6.20 -0.29 -8.41
C ALA A 90 -4.87 -1.01 -8.16
N GLU A 91 -4.90 -2.24 -7.65
CA GLU A 91 -3.68 -3.03 -7.46
C GLU A 91 -3.08 -3.51 -8.80
N ALA A 92 -3.93 -3.96 -9.72
CA ALA A 92 -3.50 -4.38 -11.05
C ALA A 92 -2.81 -3.25 -11.83
N GLU A 93 -3.31 -2.01 -11.71
CA GLU A 93 -2.71 -0.83 -12.32
C GLU A 93 -1.30 -0.55 -11.78
N LYS A 94 -1.11 -0.61 -10.45
CA LYS A 94 0.22 -0.47 -9.82
C LYS A 94 1.22 -1.50 -10.37
N ARG A 95 0.80 -2.77 -10.45
CA ARG A 95 1.63 -3.85 -11.01
C ARG A 95 1.90 -3.67 -12.50
N ALA A 96 0.93 -3.16 -13.27
CA ALA A 96 1.11 -2.88 -14.68
C ALA A 96 2.12 -1.75 -14.92
N LEU A 97 2.10 -0.69 -14.09
CA LEU A 97 3.09 0.39 -14.14
C LEU A 97 4.49 -0.11 -13.77
N LEU A 98 4.61 -0.94 -12.73
CA LEU A 98 5.89 -1.55 -12.35
C LEU A 98 6.50 -2.37 -13.49
N ARG A 99 5.70 -3.21 -14.17
CA ARG A 99 6.17 -3.98 -15.32
C ARG A 99 6.69 -3.08 -16.43
N LYS A 100 6.00 -1.98 -16.72
CA LYS A 100 6.49 -0.99 -17.69
C LYS A 100 7.82 -0.36 -17.25
N THR A 101 8.04 -0.12 -15.95
CA THR A 101 9.34 0.34 -15.43
C THR A 101 10.45 -0.68 -15.68
N GLN A 102 10.16 -1.98 -15.49
CA GLN A 102 11.10 -3.06 -15.79
C GLN A 102 11.37 -3.16 -17.30
N ASP A 103 10.35 -2.97 -18.13
CA ASP A 103 10.50 -2.92 -19.58
C ASP A 103 11.40 -1.73 -20.00
N ILE A 104 11.28 -0.58 -19.33
CA ILE A 104 12.18 0.57 -19.53
C ILE A 104 13.62 0.21 -19.20
N GLN A 105 13.86 -0.51 -18.11
CA GLN A 105 15.21 -0.98 -17.78
C GLN A 105 15.79 -1.84 -18.90
N ILE A 106 15.02 -2.79 -19.43
CA ILE A 106 15.45 -3.64 -20.55
C ILE A 106 15.70 -2.79 -21.81
N MET A 107 14.85 -1.80 -22.09
CA MET A 107 15.03 -0.89 -23.23
C MET A 107 16.30 -0.03 -23.11
N ILE A 108 16.64 0.42 -21.91
CA ILE A 108 17.89 1.14 -21.62
C ILE A 108 19.11 0.24 -21.87
N GLU A 109 19.07 -1.00 -21.37
CA GLU A 109 20.13 -1.98 -21.59
C GLU A 109 20.32 -2.32 -23.09
N GLN A 110 19.23 -2.26 -23.87
CA GLN A 110 19.23 -2.47 -25.32
C GLN A 110 19.50 -1.21 -26.15
N GLN A 111 19.83 -0.07 -25.52
CA GLN A 111 20.07 1.23 -26.19
C GLN A 111 18.91 1.75 -27.06
N ARG A 112 17.67 1.37 -26.73
CA ARG A 112 16.45 1.82 -27.45
C ARG A 112 15.84 3.06 -26.80
N LEU A 113 16.63 4.13 -26.69
CA LEU A 113 16.28 5.31 -25.90
C LEU A 113 15.53 6.39 -26.68
N ASP A 114 15.62 6.37 -28.01
CA ASP A 114 14.96 7.36 -28.88
C ASP A 114 13.43 7.32 -28.75
N ASP A 115 12.85 6.13 -28.54
CA ASP A 115 11.42 5.92 -28.32
C ASP A 115 10.92 6.48 -26.96
N LEU A 116 11.84 6.71 -26.01
CA LEU A 116 11.53 7.09 -24.63
C LEU A 116 11.69 8.59 -24.37
N GLN A 117 12.38 9.33 -25.23
CA GLN A 117 12.67 10.75 -25.03
C GLN A 117 11.40 11.59 -24.81
N GLU A 118 10.34 11.30 -25.57
CA GLU A 118 9.06 12.03 -25.46
C GLU A 118 8.30 11.74 -24.16
N GLN A 119 8.66 10.68 -23.44
CA GLN A 119 8.00 10.23 -22.21
C GLN A 119 8.77 10.61 -20.95
N MET A 120 9.99 11.13 -21.08
CA MET A 120 10.84 11.47 -19.95
C MET A 120 10.60 12.90 -19.48
N VAL A 121 10.47 13.06 -18.17
CA VAL A 121 10.43 14.33 -17.46
C VAL A 121 11.77 14.51 -16.77
N SER A 122 12.48 15.58 -17.11
CA SER A 122 13.74 15.90 -16.47
C SER A 122 13.74 17.31 -15.93
N ASN A 123 14.42 17.49 -14.80
CA ASN A 123 14.72 18.80 -14.24
C ASN A 123 15.84 19.53 -15.01
N SER A 124 16.65 18.82 -15.81
CA SER A 124 17.75 19.40 -16.58
C SER A 124 17.94 18.75 -17.96
N GLU A 125 18.29 19.56 -18.97
CA GLU A 125 18.62 19.06 -20.32
C GLU A 125 19.92 18.23 -20.32
N GLU A 126 20.84 18.52 -19.40
CA GLU A 126 22.05 17.73 -19.16
C GLU A 126 21.71 16.28 -18.75
N ALA A 127 20.68 16.06 -17.93
CA ALA A 127 20.31 14.72 -17.50
C ALA A 127 19.66 13.92 -18.63
N LEU A 128 18.83 14.56 -19.46
CA LEU A 128 18.25 13.90 -20.64
C LEU A 128 19.34 13.52 -21.65
N SER A 129 20.26 14.45 -21.95
CA SER A 129 21.37 14.16 -22.85
C SER A 129 22.30 13.08 -22.31
N ALA A 130 22.54 13.03 -20.99
CA ALA A 130 23.30 11.96 -20.36
C ALA A 130 22.64 10.58 -20.54
N ILE A 131 21.32 10.49 -20.38
CA ILE A 131 20.58 9.24 -20.65
C ILE A 131 20.72 8.85 -22.12
N LEU A 132 20.40 9.78 -23.03
CA LEU A 132 20.43 9.56 -24.48
C LEU A 132 21.82 9.25 -25.04
N SER A 133 22.88 9.73 -24.39
CA SER A 133 24.27 9.44 -24.79
C SER A 133 24.67 7.97 -24.67
N GLY A 134 23.83 7.14 -24.04
CA GLY A 134 23.92 5.69 -24.16
C GLY A 134 25.13 5.05 -23.47
N GLN A 135 25.72 5.70 -22.45
CA GLN A 135 26.69 5.05 -21.57
C GLN A 135 25.96 3.97 -20.76
N THR A 136 25.89 2.77 -21.32
CA THR A 136 25.26 1.60 -20.72
C THR A 136 26.03 1.17 -19.47
N GLY A 137 25.32 0.89 -18.38
CA GLY A 137 25.89 0.46 -17.10
C GLY A 137 26.15 1.56 -16.07
N THR A 138 26.06 2.85 -16.43
CA THR A 138 26.12 3.96 -15.45
C THR A 138 24.75 4.44 -15.00
N GLN A 139 23.68 3.93 -15.62
CA GLN A 139 22.30 4.33 -15.36
C GLN A 139 21.66 3.37 -14.36
N LEU A 140 20.99 3.92 -13.34
CA LEU A 140 20.24 3.15 -12.36
C LEU A 140 18.76 3.48 -12.50
N VAL A 141 17.96 2.46 -12.85
CA VAL A 141 16.50 2.55 -12.86
C VAL A 141 15.97 2.18 -11.48
N ARG A 142 15.13 3.04 -10.93
CA ARG A 142 14.37 2.82 -9.70
C ARG A 142 12.88 2.86 -10.03
N ASP A 143 12.05 2.39 -9.11
CA ASP A 143 10.58 2.36 -9.32
C ASP A 143 9.95 3.73 -9.55
N TYR A 144 10.60 4.79 -9.06
CA TYR A 144 10.12 6.18 -9.14
C TYR A 144 10.89 7.05 -10.14
N GLY A 145 11.93 6.50 -10.81
CA GLY A 145 12.64 7.18 -11.91
C GLY A 145 14.06 6.67 -12.15
N ILE A 146 14.80 7.37 -13.00
CA ILE A 146 16.11 7.00 -13.52
C ILE A 146 17.17 7.98 -13.02
N CYS A 147 18.30 7.44 -12.58
CA CYS A 147 19.51 8.20 -12.30
C CYS A 147 20.57 7.89 -13.37
N PRO A 148 20.98 8.88 -14.20
CA PRO A 148 21.98 8.65 -15.26
C PRO A 148 23.39 8.36 -14.74
N TYR A 149 23.66 8.66 -13.47
CA TYR A 149 24.98 8.57 -12.85
C TYR A 149 25.06 7.52 -11.72
N ALA A 150 24.04 6.66 -11.57
CA ALA A 150 23.97 5.62 -10.53
C ALA A 150 24.34 6.10 -9.10
N GLY A 151 23.97 7.33 -8.73
CA GLY A 151 24.23 7.90 -7.41
C GLY A 151 25.65 8.43 -7.14
N SER A 152 26.52 8.45 -8.16
CA SER A 152 27.89 8.99 -8.03
C SER A 152 27.96 10.53 -7.97
N ARG A 153 26.96 11.22 -8.53
CA ARG A 153 26.90 12.69 -8.67
C ARG A 153 25.86 13.35 -7.76
N CYS A 154 25.65 12.83 -6.56
CA CYS A 154 24.76 13.47 -5.57
C CYS A 154 25.36 14.76 -4.97
N THR A 155 26.68 14.96 -5.05
CA THR A 155 27.37 16.14 -4.50
C THR A 155 27.13 17.43 -5.28
N ASP A 156 26.69 17.32 -6.54
CA ASP A 156 26.34 18.45 -7.36
C ASP A 156 24.89 18.37 -7.85
N GLY A 157 24.00 17.64 -7.18
CA GLY A 157 22.61 17.49 -7.64
C GLY A 157 21.64 18.57 -7.14
N GLY A 158 22.09 19.50 -6.29
CA GLY A 158 21.25 20.50 -5.64
C GLY A 158 21.07 21.80 -6.45
N GLU A 159 20.86 22.90 -5.73
CA GLU A 159 20.64 24.23 -6.29
C GLU A 159 21.91 24.89 -6.81
N LYS A 160 21.75 25.88 -7.70
CA LYS A 160 22.86 26.57 -8.34
C LYS A 160 23.45 27.62 -7.40
N LEU A 161 24.72 27.45 -7.01
CA LEU A 161 25.42 28.41 -6.14
C LEU A 161 26.12 29.50 -6.95
N THR A 162 26.70 29.15 -8.10
CA THR A 162 27.38 30.09 -9.02
C THR A 162 27.18 29.63 -10.46
N SER A 163 27.59 30.40 -11.46
CA SER A 163 27.45 30.10 -12.89
C SER A 163 27.86 28.66 -13.27
N SER A 164 28.84 28.08 -12.57
CA SER A 164 29.41 26.74 -12.81
C SER A 164 29.46 25.80 -11.59
N SER A 165 28.92 26.19 -10.43
CA SER A 165 28.96 25.39 -9.21
C SER A 165 27.57 25.16 -8.62
N TRP A 166 27.39 24.00 -8.04
CA TRP A 166 26.12 23.51 -7.53
C TRP A 166 26.30 22.94 -6.12
N THR A 167 25.24 23.04 -5.32
CA THR A 167 25.23 22.46 -3.98
C THR A 167 24.97 20.95 -4.04
N PRO A 168 25.32 20.19 -2.99
CA PRO A 168 24.89 18.82 -2.85
C PRO A 168 23.36 18.73 -2.76
N VAL A 169 22.82 17.58 -3.15
CA VAL A 169 21.40 17.29 -2.95
C VAL A 169 21.07 17.44 -1.46
N PRO A 170 20.01 18.18 -1.09
CA PRO A 170 19.59 18.29 0.29
C PRO A 170 19.18 16.91 0.81
N ALA A 171 19.64 16.57 2.02
CA ALA A 171 19.18 15.37 2.69
C ALA A 171 17.65 15.42 2.86
N GLY A 172 17.01 14.27 2.70
CA GLY A 172 15.57 14.12 2.82
C GLY A 172 15.18 12.83 3.52
N TYR A 173 13.96 12.37 3.27
CA TYR A 173 13.45 11.10 3.77
C TYR A 173 14.34 9.90 3.39
N ILE A 174 14.82 9.87 2.14
CA ILE A 174 15.70 8.81 1.59
C ILE A 174 17.18 9.06 1.99
N GLY A 175 17.45 10.09 2.80
CA GLY A 175 18.80 10.49 3.20
C GLY A 175 19.51 11.31 2.12
N ILE A 176 20.83 11.09 1.95
CA ILE A 176 21.69 11.88 1.06
C ILE A 176 21.45 11.63 -0.44
N GLN A 177 20.82 10.50 -0.78
CA GLN A 177 20.43 10.16 -2.16
C GLN A 177 18.97 10.56 -2.43
N ASN A 178 18.62 11.80 -2.12
CA ASN A 178 17.27 12.32 -2.29
C ASN A 178 16.98 12.65 -3.77
N CYS A 179 16.79 11.60 -4.57
CA CYS A 179 16.57 11.67 -6.00
C CYS A 179 15.42 12.61 -6.42
N PRO A 180 14.24 12.65 -5.75
CA PRO A 180 13.18 13.60 -6.10
C PRO A 180 13.61 15.07 -6.13
N ARG A 181 14.59 15.45 -5.30
CA ARG A 181 15.15 16.82 -5.24
C ARG A 181 16.44 17.00 -6.05
N CYS A 182 16.88 15.97 -6.76
CA CYS A 182 18.10 16.00 -7.54
C CYS A 182 17.84 16.55 -8.96
N ARG A 183 18.70 17.45 -9.45
CA ARG A 183 18.60 17.99 -10.82
C ARG A 183 18.87 16.96 -11.91
N HIS A 184 19.67 15.93 -11.60
CA HIS A 184 20.02 14.87 -12.56
C HIS A 184 18.94 13.80 -12.67
N PHE A 185 17.92 13.88 -11.82
CA PHE A 185 16.88 12.87 -11.77
C PHE A 185 15.92 13.04 -12.95
N VAL A 186 15.62 11.90 -13.59
CA VAL A 186 14.68 11.83 -14.70
C VAL A 186 13.56 10.89 -14.30
N SER A 187 12.32 11.35 -14.42
CA SER A 187 11.13 10.54 -14.16
C SER A 187 10.23 10.56 -15.39
N GLY A 188 8.96 10.22 -15.22
CA GLY A 188 8.00 10.18 -16.31
C GLY A 188 6.74 9.42 -15.93
N PRO A 189 5.78 9.31 -16.87
CA PRO A 189 4.46 8.75 -16.61
C PRO A 189 4.46 7.32 -16.09
N VAL A 190 5.44 6.51 -16.53
CA VAL A 190 5.56 5.12 -16.12
C VAL A 190 5.93 4.98 -14.65
N PHE A 191 6.66 5.96 -14.11
CA PHE A 191 7.13 5.99 -12.73
C PHE A 191 6.11 6.58 -11.74
N MET A 192 4.95 7.06 -12.22
CA MET A 192 3.93 7.68 -11.35
C MET A 192 3.48 6.76 -10.21
N GLY A 193 3.41 5.45 -10.45
CA GLY A 193 3.06 4.47 -9.40
C GLY A 193 4.08 4.44 -8.27
N GLY A 194 5.38 4.42 -8.60
CA GLY A 194 6.46 4.46 -7.61
C GLY A 194 6.55 5.81 -6.90
N LEU A 195 6.34 6.92 -7.63
CA LEU A 195 6.28 8.26 -7.03
C LEU A 195 5.12 8.38 -6.03
N ALA A 196 3.93 7.87 -6.37
CA ALA A 196 2.78 7.86 -5.48
C ALA A 196 3.03 6.98 -4.25
N ALA A 197 3.66 5.82 -4.41
CA ALA A 197 4.06 4.96 -3.30
C ALA A 197 5.01 5.67 -2.32
N LEU A 198 6.05 6.33 -2.85
CA LEU A 198 6.99 7.12 -2.06
C LEU A 198 6.30 8.30 -1.37
N TRP A 199 5.40 9.00 -2.06
CA TRP A 199 4.62 10.09 -1.46
C TRP A 199 3.80 9.60 -0.27
N ASN A 200 3.14 8.44 -0.38
CA ASN A 200 2.35 7.86 0.71
C ASN A 200 3.21 7.48 1.92
N GLU A 201 4.42 6.97 1.68
CA GLU A 201 5.39 6.62 2.73
C GLU A 201 5.91 7.85 3.49
N ILE A 202 6.27 8.92 2.76
CA ILE A 202 6.71 10.18 3.36
C ILE A 202 5.54 10.84 4.11
N SER A 203 4.34 10.82 3.53
CA SER A 203 3.12 11.32 4.15
C SER A 203 2.82 10.63 5.49
N LEU A 204 2.98 9.29 5.55
CA LEU A 204 2.84 8.55 6.82
C LEU A 204 3.88 9.01 7.84
N SER A 205 5.12 9.17 7.41
CA SER A 205 6.23 9.58 8.29
C SER A 205 6.04 11.01 8.81
N ALA A 206 5.52 11.91 7.97
CA ALA A 206 5.15 13.28 8.36
C ALA A 206 4.02 13.29 9.39
N ASN A 207 2.99 12.45 9.21
CA ASN A 207 1.90 12.31 10.18
C ASN A 207 2.40 11.83 11.55
N LEU A 208 3.31 10.85 11.58
CA LEU A 208 3.92 10.36 12.83
C LEU A 208 4.79 11.43 13.52
N LEU A 209 5.53 12.23 12.75
CA LEU A 209 6.28 13.37 13.31
C LEU A 209 5.34 14.43 13.88
N TRP A 210 4.20 14.68 13.24
CA TRP A 210 3.21 15.63 13.73
C TRP A 210 2.58 15.17 15.06
N GLU A 211 2.26 13.88 15.19
CA GLU A 211 1.76 13.30 16.46
C GLU A 211 2.78 13.49 17.60
N HIS A 212 4.07 13.25 17.30
CA HIS A 212 5.14 13.48 18.26
C HIS A 212 5.27 14.97 18.62
N TYR A 213 5.23 15.86 17.63
CA TYR A 213 5.26 17.30 17.85
C TYR A 213 4.11 17.77 18.74
N SER A 214 2.88 17.31 18.49
CA SER A 214 1.70 17.65 19.30
C SER A 214 1.83 17.17 20.74
N THR A 215 2.45 16.01 20.98
CA THR A 215 2.74 15.51 22.33
C THR A 215 3.70 16.45 23.07
N LEU A 216 4.79 16.85 22.41
CA LEU A 216 5.76 17.80 22.97
C LEU A 216 5.16 19.18 23.22
N GLU A 217 4.28 19.64 22.33
CA GLU A 217 3.56 20.91 22.48
C GLU A 217 2.65 20.88 23.71
N ASN A 218 1.93 19.78 23.95
CA ASN A 218 1.10 19.61 25.14
C ASN A 218 1.94 19.62 26.43
N GLU A 219 3.06 18.91 26.46
CA GLU A 219 3.99 18.93 27.60
C GLU A 219 4.57 20.32 27.84
N GLN A 220 4.97 21.02 26.77
CA GLN A 220 5.48 22.38 26.87
C GLN A 220 4.40 23.32 27.42
N GLN A 221 3.15 23.17 26.99
CA GLN A 221 2.04 23.97 27.48
C GLN A 221 1.77 23.72 28.97
N GLN A 222 1.87 22.48 29.45
CA GLN A 222 1.77 22.16 30.87
C GLN A 222 2.85 22.88 31.70
N HIS A 223 4.10 22.86 31.23
CA HIS A 223 5.18 23.59 31.89
C HIS A 223 4.99 25.11 31.84
N ARG A 224 4.47 25.67 30.73
CA ARG A 224 4.14 27.10 30.65
C ARG A 224 3.05 27.48 31.65
N ASN A 225 1.99 26.68 31.75
CA ASN A 225 0.91 26.90 32.72
C ASN A 225 1.44 26.83 34.15
N ARG A 226 2.31 25.86 34.46
CA ARG A 226 2.93 25.75 35.78
C ARG A 226 3.81 26.95 36.12
N ILE A 227 4.58 27.48 35.16
CA ILE A 227 5.36 28.71 35.34
C ILE A 227 4.42 29.88 35.67
N GLN A 228 3.31 30.04 34.94
CA GLN A 228 2.33 31.10 35.21
C GLN A 228 1.69 30.99 36.61
N GLU A 229 1.38 29.77 37.06
CA GLU A 229 0.90 29.54 38.43
C GLU A 229 1.93 29.94 39.48
N LEU A 230 3.20 29.61 39.23
CA LEU A 230 4.32 29.97 40.11
C LEU A 230 4.54 31.49 40.13
N ASP A 231 4.44 32.17 38.97
CA ASP A 231 4.52 33.65 38.89
C ASP A 231 3.39 34.32 39.71
N TYR A 232 2.19 33.73 39.71
CA TYR A 232 1.07 34.21 40.52
C TYR A 232 1.31 34.00 42.03
N LEU A 233 1.85 32.84 42.41
CA LEU A 233 2.20 32.54 43.80
C LEU A 233 3.32 33.46 44.31
N GLU A 234 4.34 33.73 43.49
CA GLU A 234 5.41 34.69 43.78
C GLU A 234 4.81 36.06 44.12
N ALA A 235 3.93 36.59 43.26
CA ALA A 235 3.27 37.88 43.49
C ALA A 235 2.41 37.92 44.77
N GLN A 236 1.75 36.81 45.15
CA GLN A 236 1.00 36.72 46.40
C GLN A 236 1.90 36.67 47.64
N MET A 237 3.01 35.94 47.56
CA MET A 237 3.97 35.80 48.66
C MET A 237 4.72 37.11 48.91
N GLU A 238 5.08 37.84 47.85
CA GLU A 238 5.61 39.20 47.96
C GLU A 238 4.64 40.16 48.65
N ALA A 239 3.34 40.09 48.33
CA ALA A 239 2.32 40.92 48.96
C ALA A 239 2.07 40.57 50.45
N SER A 240 2.31 39.33 50.84
CA SER A 240 2.14 38.84 52.22
C SER A 240 3.44 38.81 53.05
N GLY A 241 4.58 39.16 52.44
CA GLY A 241 5.90 39.23 53.09
C GLY A 241 6.58 37.87 53.32
N GLY A 242 6.20 36.83 52.57
CA GLY A 242 6.82 35.50 52.63
C GLY A 242 7.94 35.30 51.61
N GLU A 243 8.82 34.32 51.85
CA GLU A 243 9.87 33.90 50.90
C GLU A 243 9.32 32.85 49.91
N PHE A 244 9.69 32.97 48.63
CA PHE A 244 9.27 32.07 47.54
C PHE A 244 10.41 31.11 47.15
N ASP A 245 10.09 29.83 46.91
CA ASP A 245 11.06 28.84 46.45
C ASP A 245 11.20 28.88 44.92
N GLU A 246 12.23 29.58 44.44
CA GLU A 246 12.54 29.72 43.01
C GLU A 246 13.01 28.41 42.34
N LEU A 247 13.33 27.36 43.11
CA LEU A 247 13.96 26.16 42.59
C LEU A 247 13.02 25.39 41.66
N GLU A 248 11.72 25.33 41.98
CA GLU A 248 10.70 24.69 41.14
C GLU A 248 10.49 25.46 39.82
N ARG A 249 10.50 26.80 39.88
CA ARG A 249 10.41 27.67 38.70
C ARG A 249 11.57 27.44 37.76
N LEU A 250 12.80 27.46 38.29
CA LEU A 250 14.01 27.29 37.49
C LEU A 250 14.06 25.91 36.82
N GLN A 251 13.52 24.87 37.47
CA GLN A 251 13.38 23.54 36.88
C GLN A 251 12.38 23.54 35.71
N CYS A 252 11.21 24.16 35.89
CA CYS A 252 10.19 24.27 34.85
C CYS A 252 10.69 25.07 33.63
N GLU A 253 11.40 26.18 33.85
CA GLU A 253 12.00 26.95 32.77
C GLU A 253 13.06 26.16 31.99
N ARG A 254 13.93 25.44 32.70
CA ARG A 254 14.92 24.57 32.07
C ARG A 254 14.26 23.47 31.25
N ALA A 255 13.19 22.86 31.76
CA ALA A 255 12.40 21.86 31.04
C ALA A 255 11.79 22.47 29.77
N ASN A 256 11.21 23.67 29.86
CA ASN A 256 10.62 24.37 28.71
C ASN A 256 11.65 24.67 27.62
N ARG A 257 12.84 25.17 27.98
CA ARG A 257 13.93 25.44 27.02
C ARG A 257 14.39 24.16 26.31
N LYS A 258 14.45 23.03 27.03
CA LYS A 258 14.78 21.72 26.43
C LYS A 258 13.70 21.27 25.45
N LEU A 259 12.43 21.29 25.88
CA LEU A 259 11.29 20.92 25.03
C LEU A 259 11.24 21.78 23.77
N HIS A 260 11.46 23.09 23.89
CA HIS A 260 11.50 23.99 22.74
C HIS A 260 12.60 23.60 21.73
N SER A 261 13.80 23.25 22.22
CA SER A 261 14.89 22.77 21.36
C SER A 261 14.54 21.45 20.65
N GLU A 262 13.90 20.51 21.33
CA GLU A 262 13.45 19.25 20.73
C GLU A 262 12.37 19.49 19.68
N MET A 263 11.40 20.39 19.97
CA MET A 263 10.35 20.78 19.03
C MET A 263 10.93 21.39 17.74
N GLU A 264 11.94 22.26 17.86
CA GLU A 264 12.63 22.83 16.68
C GLU A 264 13.30 21.73 15.83
N GLY A 265 13.91 20.74 16.49
CA GLY A 265 14.49 19.57 15.81
C GLY A 265 13.44 18.74 15.06
N VAL A 266 12.25 18.53 15.64
CA VAL A 266 11.13 17.83 15.00
C VAL A 266 10.55 18.67 13.85
N ALA A 267 10.36 19.97 14.05
CA ALA A 267 9.86 20.89 13.04
C ALA A 267 10.78 20.94 11.81
N THR A 268 12.10 20.98 12.02
CA THR A 268 13.09 20.94 10.93
C THR A 268 12.99 19.65 10.11
N LYS A 269 12.81 18.50 10.78
CA LYS A 269 12.60 17.21 10.07
C LYS A 269 11.28 17.19 9.31
N MET A 270 10.23 17.77 9.88
CA MET A 270 8.92 17.86 9.25
C MET A 270 8.97 18.73 7.99
N ASP A 271 9.61 19.90 8.05
CA ASP A 271 9.83 20.78 6.90
C ASP A 271 10.57 20.07 5.76
N MET A 272 11.62 19.31 6.10
CA MET A 272 12.37 18.49 5.15
C MET A 272 11.47 17.48 4.42
N TYR A 273 10.60 16.75 5.14
CA TYR A 273 9.67 15.79 4.53
C TYR A 273 8.60 16.47 3.66
N LEU A 274 8.08 17.62 4.09
CA LEU A 274 7.11 18.39 3.31
C LEU A 274 7.72 18.91 2.00
N CYS A 275 8.98 19.35 2.04
CA CYS A 275 9.73 19.73 0.84
C CYS A 275 9.89 18.54 -0.13
N ASP A 276 10.17 17.33 0.38
CA ASP A 276 10.25 16.12 -0.43
C ASP A 276 8.89 15.77 -1.06
N MET A 277 7.81 15.87 -0.28
CA MET A 277 6.45 15.67 -0.79
C MET A 277 6.11 16.65 -1.91
N GLN A 278 6.45 17.93 -1.76
CA GLN A 278 6.25 18.95 -2.78
C GLN A 278 7.04 18.64 -4.07
N ALA A 279 8.30 18.21 -3.94
CA ALA A 279 9.12 17.83 -5.09
C ALA A 279 8.52 16.63 -5.84
N ILE A 280 8.03 15.62 -5.11
CA ILE A 280 7.35 14.47 -5.71
C ILE A 280 6.04 14.89 -6.40
N THR A 281 5.21 15.72 -5.76
CA THR A 281 3.98 16.24 -6.37
C THR A 281 4.28 16.98 -7.67
N LYS A 282 5.34 17.80 -7.70
CA LYS A 282 5.78 18.47 -8.92
C LYS A 282 6.13 17.47 -10.02
N LEU A 283 6.91 16.44 -9.71
CA LEU A 283 7.28 15.39 -10.68
C LEU A 283 6.06 14.62 -11.21
N ILE A 284 5.05 14.38 -10.38
CA ILE A 284 3.79 13.75 -10.79
C ILE A 284 3.04 14.67 -11.76
N GLU A 285 2.93 15.97 -11.45
CA GLU A 285 2.24 16.93 -12.32
C GLU A 285 2.98 17.13 -13.65
N ASP A 286 4.31 17.20 -13.62
CA ASP A 286 5.14 17.28 -14.82
C ASP A 286 4.98 16.00 -15.69
N SER A 287 4.90 14.82 -15.05
CA SER A 287 4.64 13.53 -15.73
C SER A 287 3.27 13.50 -16.38
N LYS A 288 2.25 14.06 -15.71
CA LYS A 288 0.92 14.23 -16.27
C LYS A 288 0.92 15.17 -17.48
N ILE A 289 1.65 16.28 -17.43
CA ILE A 289 1.81 17.18 -18.58
C ILE A 289 2.49 16.46 -19.75
N ALA A 290 3.51 15.65 -19.50
CA ALA A 290 4.17 14.85 -20.54
C ALA A 290 3.20 13.85 -21.20
N LEU A 291 2.34 13.17 -20.43
CA LEU A 291 1.28 12.31 -20.98
C LEU A 291 0.33 13.07 -21.91
N TYR A 292 -0.11 14.27 -21.52
CA TYR A 292 -1.01 15.06 -22.35
C TYR A 292 -0.37 15.51 -23.66
N ARG A 293 0.90 15.95 -23.61
CA ARG A 293 1.65 16.30 -24.80
C ARG A 293 1.76 15.12 -25.77
N GLN A 294 2.01 13.91 -25.25
CA GLN A 294 2.06 12.69 -26.05
C GLN A 294 0.71 12.33 -26.67
N ALA A 295 -0.38 12.49 -25.92
CA ALA A 295 -1.72 12.23 -26.43
C ALA A 295 -2.08 13.19 -27.58
N GLN A 296 -1.66 14.46 -27.49
CA GLN A 296 -1.88 15.46 -28.55
C GLN A 296 -1.00 15.23 -29.77
N SER A 297 0.29 14.89 -29.61
CA SER A 297 1.21 14.67 -30.74
C SER A 297 0.80 13.46 -31.60
N LYS A 298 0.35 12.37 -30.97
CA LYS A 298 -0.16 11.17 -31.66
C LYS A 298 -1.53 11.35 -32.30
N GLY A 299 -2.29 12.38 -31.89
CA GLY A 299 -3.58 12.74 -32.51
C GLY A 299 -3.46 13.53 -33.82
N ALA A 300 -2.29 14.13 -34.11
CA ALA A 300 -2.08 14.98 -35.28
C ALA A 300 -1.42 14.27 -36.48
N GLY A 301 -0.92 13.03 -36.30
CA GLY A 301 -0.27 12.24 -37.35
C GLY A 301 -1.15 11.09 -37.84
N ALA A 302 -1.56 11.13 -39.11
CA ALA A 302 -2.39 10.12 -39.75
C ALA A 302 -1.70 8.74 -39.86
N HIS A 303 -2.53 7.69 -39.74
CA HIS A 303 -2.32 6.28 -40.12
C HIS A 303 -1.31 5.42 -39.33
N GLY A 304 -1.81 4.69 -38.32
CA GLY A 304 -1.04 3.59 -37.71
C GLY A 304 -1.54 3.02 -36.38
N GLY A 305 -2.81 2.61 -36.28
CA GLY A 305 -3.19 1.44 -35.45
C GLY A 305 -2.93 1.41 -33.93
N SER A 306 -2.81 2.51 -33.19
CA SER A 306 -2.96 2.48 -31.73
C SER A 306 -4.30 3.10 -31.33
N VAL A 307 -5.33 2.27 -31.21
CA VAL A 307 -6.65 2.71 -30.73
C VAL A 307 -6.51 3.19 -29.29
N GLN A 308 -6.50 4.50 -29.08
CA GLN A 308 -6.67 5.09 -27.75
C GLN A 308 -8.12 4.83 -27.32
N LEU A 309 -8.32 3.92 -26.36
CA LEU A 309 -9.64 3.58 -25.81
C LEU A 309 -10.24 4.68 -24.90
N ILE A 310 -9.66 5.88 -24.89
CA ILE A 310 -10.16 7.03 -24.14
C ILE A 310 -10.22 8.23 -25.09
N ALA A 311 -11.25 8.25 -25.94
CA ALA A 311 -11.64 9.42 -26.71
C ALA A 311 -12.54 10.31 -25.82
N SER A 312 -11.93 11.24 -25.11
CA SER A 312 -12.63 12.36 -24.48
C SER A 312 -11.65 13.53 -24.41
N ASP A 313 -12.11 14.75 -24.73
CA ASP A 313 -11.35 16.01 -24.60
C ASP A 313 -10.80 16.26 -23.17
N ARG A 314 -11.20 15.41 -22.22
CA ARG A 314 -10.75 15.35 -20.83
C ARG A 314 -10.49 13.90 -20.43
N SER A 315 -9.38 13.34 -20.86
CA SER A 315 -8.75 12.26 -20.08
C SER A 315 -8.08 12.88 -18.85
N GLU A 316 -8.86 13.54 -17.97
CA GLU A 316 -8.32 14.25 -16.82
C GLU A 316 -7.82 13.24 -15.78
N LEU A 317 -6.59 12.74 -15.97
CA LEU A 317 -5.80 12.21 -14.87
C LEU A 317 -5.73 13.34 -13.83
N THR A 318 -6.49 13.19 -12.75
CA THR A 318 -6.56 14.17 -11.67
C THR A 318 -5.68 13.70 -10.52
N VAL A 319 -4.74 14.55 -10.12
CA VAL A 319 -4.00 14.36 -8.87
C VAL A 319 -4.90 14.91 -7.77
N GLY A 320 -5.29 14.03 -6.86
CA GLY A 320 -6.19 14.37 -5.77
C GLY A 320 -5.66 13.83 -4.45
N TYR A 321 -5.80 14.65 -3.42
CA TYR A 321 -5.55 14.23 -2.04
C TYR A 321 -6.86 13.74 -1.43
N ARG A 322 -6.80 12.65 -0.68
CA ARG A 322 -7.94 12.12 0.05
C ARG A 322 -7.52 11.95 1.50
N GLU A 323 -8.31 12.52 2.40
CA GLU A 323 -8.20 12.23 3.82
C GLU A 323 -8.64 10.79 4.08
N THR A 324 -7.81 10.03 4.79
CA THR A 324 -7.99 8.61 5.05
C THR A 324 -7.70 8.29 6.50
N SER A 325 -8.26 7.20 7.01
CA SER A 325 -7.93 6.71 8.35
C SER A 325 -6.44 6.32 8.46
N LEU A 326 -5.91 6.35 9.68
CA LEU A 326 -4.54 5.90 9.95
C LEU A 326 -4.33 4.46 9.50
N PHE A 327 -5.31 3.57 9.74
CA PHE A 327 -5.25 2.18 9.28
C PHE A 327 -5.12 2.08 7.76
N GLN A 328 -5.95 2.82 7.02
CA GLN A 328 -5.91 2.80 5.56
C GLN A 328 -4.56 3.31 5.03
N GLN A 329 -3.99 4.36 5.63
CA GLN A 329 -2.67 4.87 5.26
C GLN A 329 -1.56 3.84 5.53
N LEU A 330 -1.57 3.21 6.70
CA LEU A 330 -0.63 2.14 7.05
C LEU A 330 -0.73 0.95 6.09
N ASN A 331 -1.95 0.54 5.77
CA ASN A 331 -2.20 -0.56 4.85
C ASN A 331 -1.71 -0.26 3.44
N GLU A 332 -1.96 0.95 2.94
CA GLU A 332 -1.51 1.38 1.62
C GLU A 332 0.02 1.35 1.50
N VAL A 333 0.76 1.82 2.52
CA VAL A 333 2.22 1.73 2.56
C VAL A 333 2.70 0.28 2.56
N CYS A 334 2.05 -0.58 3.34
CA CYS A 334 2.38 -2.01 3.39
C CYS A 334 2.13 -2.74 2.05
N VAL A 335 1.00 -2.45 1.38
CA VAL A 335 0.72 -2.99 0.05
C VAL A 335 1.77 -2.49 -0.95
N ASN A 336 2.09 -1.20 -0.91
CA ASN A 336 3.10 -0.61 -1.79
C ASN A 336 4.50 -1.23 -1.60
N ALA A 337 4.90 -1.55 -0.38
CA ALA A 337 6.18 -2.23 -0.10
C ALA A 337 6.25 -3.68 -0.64
N THR A 338 5.10 -4.33 -0.88
CA THR A 338 5.09 -5.64 -1.57
C THR A 338 5.15 -5.54 -3.10
N ILE A 339 4.88 -4.34 -3.64
CA ILE A 339 4.86 -4.09 -5.09
C ILE A 339 6.17 -3.43 -5.52
N TYR A 340 6.57 -2.35 -4.87
CA TYR A 340 7.73 -1.54 -5.22
C TYR A 340 8.92 -1.87 -4.32
N GLN A 341 10.09 -2.12 -4.92
CA GLN A 341 11.33 -2.37 -4.20
C GLN A 341 11.81 -1.13 -3.44
N SER A 342 11.51 0.07 -3.95
CA SER A 342 11.91 1.32 -3.31
C SER A 342 11.07 1.71 -2.09
N ALA A 343 9.92 1.07 -1.88
CA ALA A 343 9.01 1.42 -0.79
C ALA A 343 9.33 0.61 0.48
N SER A 344 9.37 1.26 1.64
CA SER A 344 9.65 0.62 2.92
C SER A 344 8.44 0.58 3.83
N ALA A 345 8.13 -0.60 4.38
CA ALA A 345 7.05 -0.79 5.35
C ALA A 345 7.54 -0.91 6.80
N VAL A 346 8.80 -0.59 7.10
CA VAL A 346 9.41 -0.79 8.43
C VAL A 346 8.62 -0.07 9.54
N MET A 347 8.18 1.16 9.29
CA MET A 347 7.39 1.93 10.28
C MET A 347 5.91 1.52 10.29
N ALA A 348 5.38 1.07 9.16
CA ALA A 348 3.96 0.81 8.98
C ALA A 348 3.54 -0.57 9.50
N THR A 349 4.36 -1.60 9.26
CA THR A 349 4.09 -3.00 9.60
C THR A 349 3.75 -3.21 11.07
N PRO A 350 4.59 -2.79 12.05
CA PRO A 350 4.32 -3.07 13.45
C PRO A 350 3.06 -2.37 13.95
N ARG A 351 2.84 -1.11 13.57
CA ARG A 351 1.63 -0.35 13.95
C ARG A 351 0.37 -0.99 13.37
N ARG A 352 0.41 -1.42 12.11
CA ARG A 352 -0.71 -2.12 11.47
C ARG A 352 -1.00 -3.46 12.14
N SER A 353 0.04 -4.24 12.43
CA SER A 353 -0.09 -5.54 13.13
C SER A 353 -0.75 -5.38 14.50
N GLN A 354 -0.39 -4.33 15.25
CA GLN A 354 -1.02 -4.03 16.55
C GLN A 354 -2.51 -3.69 16.41
N ILE A 355 -2.90 -2.95 15.36
CA ILE A 355 -4.32 -2.66 15.08
C ILE A 355 -5.09 -3.95 14.77
N ILE A 356 -4.49 -4.85 13.96
CA ILE A 356 -5.09 -6.15 13.63
C ILE A 356 -5.24 -7.02 14.88
N ASP A 357 -4.20 -7.11 15.72
CA ASP A 357 -4.25 -7.89 16.97
C ASP A 357 -5.26 -7.30 17.96
N ARG A 358 -5.36 -5.96 18.05
CA ARG A 358 -6.38 -5.28 18.86
C ARG A 358 -7.79 -5.63 18.37
N MET A 359 -8.03 -5.56 17.07
CA MET A 359 -9.30 -5.96 16.47
C MET A 359 -9.61 -7.43 16.78
N ALA A 360 -8.63 -8.33 16.70
CA ALA A 360 -8.81 -9.74 17.02
C ALA A 360 -9.21 -9.93 18.49
N MET A 361 -8.53 -9.25 19.42
CA MET A 361 -8.85 -9.30 20.84
C MET A 361 -10.27 -8.79 21.15
N LEU A 362 -10.68 -7.67 20.56
CA LEU A 362 -12.04 -7.13 20.73
C LEU A 362 -13.13 -8.11 20.27
N ASN A 363 -12.80 -8.94 19.29
CA ASN A 363 -13.68 -9.96 18.73
C ASN A 363 -13.51 -11.35 19.37
N ASN A 364 -12.85 -11.46 20.52
CA ASN A 364 -12.56 -12.73 21.20
C ASN A 364 -11.82 -13.76 20.33
N VAL A 365 -11.05 -13.30 19.34
CA VAL A 365 -10.16 -14.12 18.53
C VAL A 365 -8.74 -13.95 19.04
N ARG A 366 -7.99 -15.06 19.11
CA ARG A 366 -6.62 -15.03 19.61
C ARG A 366 -5.73 -14.19 18.69
N PRO A 367 -5.08 -13.11 19.18
CA PRO A 367 -4.11 -12.35 18.39
C PRO A 367 -2.90 -13.22 18.07
N ARG A 368 -2.30 -13.02 16.89
CA ARG A 368 -1.17 -13.82 16.39
C ARG A 368 -0.12 -12.99 15.69
N MET A 369 -0.42 -11.77 15.26
CA MET A 369 0.52 -10.98 14.45
C MET A 369 1.80 -10.69 15.25
N PHE A 370 1.69 -10.43 16.55
CA PHE A 370 2.85 -10.19 17.43
C PHE A 370 3.82 -11.38 17.57
N GLU A 371 3.38 -12.62 17.28
CA GLU A 371 4.24 -13.82 17.34
C GLU A 371 5.10 -13.99 16.08
N LEU A 372 4.78 -13.25 15.01
CA LEU A 372 5.39 -13.39 13.69
C LEU A 372 6.55 -12.40 13.46
N SER A 373 7.45 -12.73 12.53
CA SER A 373 8.50 -11.81 12.07
C SER A 373 7.92 -10.65 11.23
N GLU A 374 8.67 -9.55 11.05
CA GLU A 374 8.19 -8.38 10.30
C GLU A 374 7.80 -8.70 8.85
N SER A 375 8.54 -9.58 8.17
CA SER A 375 8.22 -10.01 6.81
C SER A 375 6.95 -10.85 6.75
N GLU A 376 6.73 -11.73 7.73
CA GLU A 376 5.52 -12.54 7.85
C GLU A 376 4.30 -11.68 8.20
N GLN A 377 4.48 -10.70 9.09
CA GLN A 377 3.45 -9.70 9.44
C GLN A 377 3.03 -8.88 8.22
N LEU A 378 3.96 -8.54 7.34
CA LEU A 378 3.65 -7.81 6.11
C LEU A 378 2.73 -8.62 5.20
N VAL A 379 3.09 -9.88 4.94
CA VAL A 379 2.33 -10.80 4.07
C VAL A 379 0.98 -11.14 4.67
N LEU A 380 0.94 -11.58 5.94
CA LEU A 380 -0.31 -11.94 6.60
C LEU A 380 -1.22 -10.72 6.75
N GLY A 381 -0.67 -9.56 7.09
CA GLY A 381 -1.45 -8.32 7.21
C GLY A 381 -2.10 -7.91 5.89
N ASN A 382 -1.41 -8.08 4.75
CA ASN A 382 -2.02 -7.84 3.44
C ASN A 382 -3.16 -8.82 3.15
N GLN A 383 -2.96 -10.11 3.46
CA GLN A 383 -4.00 -11.14 3.26
C GLN A 383 -5.25 -10.90 4.11
N VAL A 384 -5.06 -10.53 5.38
CA VAL A 384 -6.16 -10.18 6.30
C VAL A 384 -6.96 -9.00 5.74
N THR A 385 -6.27 -7.94 5.33
CA THR A 385 -6.94 -6.76 4.80
C THR A 385 -7.66 -7.05 3.47
N ASP A 386 -7.05 -7.83 2.57
CA ASP A 386 -7.66 -8.25 1.32
C ASP A 386 -8.93 -9.10 1.55
N PHE A 387 -8.91 -9.97 2.56
CA PHE A 387 -10.09 -10.75 2.96
C PHE A 387 -11.25 -9.83 3.36
N PHE A 388 -11.00 -8.85 4.23
CA PHE A 388 -12.03 -7.92 4.67
C PHE A 388 -12.54 -7.03 3.53
N PHE A 389 -11.66 -6.52 2.66
CA PHE A 389 -12.09 -5.72 1.51
C PHE A 389 -12.93 -6.52 0.51
N LYS A 390 -12.56 -7.78 0.24
CA LYS A 390 -13.33 -8.67 -0.64
C LYS A 390 -14.71 -9.02 -0.08
N ARG A 391 -14.81 -9.13 1.25
CA ARG A 391 -16.05 -9.52 1.93
C ARG A 391 -17.02 -8.36 2.13
N LEU A 392 -16.53 -7.23 2.64
CA LEU A 392 -17.35 -6.08 3.03
C LEU A 392 -17.67 -5.14 1.88
N ASN A 393 -16.90 -5.17 0.78
CA ASN A 393 -17.07 -4.28 -0.39
C ASN A 393 -17.14 -2.77 -0.06
N SER A 394 -16.75 -2.37 1.15
CA SER A 394 -16.82 -1.00 1.66
C SER A 394 -15.58 -0.68 2.48
N ARG A 395 -14.90 0.41 2.14
CA ARG A 395 -13.72 0.85 2.90
C ARG A 395 -14.07 1.43 4.26
N VAL A 396 -15.25 2.05 4.37
CA VAL A 396 -15.71 2.67 5.62
C VAL A 396 -16.00 1.61 6.67
N LEU A 397 -16.67 0.52 6.30
CA LEU A 397 -16.96 -0.59 7.23
C LEU A 397 -15.68 -1.28 7.70
N VAL A 398 -14.71 -1.45 6.79
CA VAL A 398 -13.39 -2.00 7.13
C VAL A 398 -12.69 -1.10 8.15
N ASP A 399 -12.68 0.21 7.92
CA ASP A 399 -12.05 1.16 8.84
C ASP A 399 -12.72 1.17 10.21
N GLN A 400 -14.06 1.13 10.28
CA GLN A 400 -14.82 1.05 11.54
C GLN A 400 -14.56 -0.25 12.32
N LEU A 401 -14.34 -1.35 11.61
CA LEU A 401 -14.02 -2.63 12.20
C LEU A 401 -12.59 -2.66 12.76
N PHE A 402 -11.63 -2.06 12.05
CA PHE A 402 -10.25 -1.94 12.52
C PHE A 402 -10.06 -0.87 13.60
N SER A 403 -10.88 0.18 13.62
CA SER A 403 -10.90 1.16 14.73
C SER A 403 -11.53 0.59 16.01
N GLY A 404 -12.30 -0.49 15.89
CA GLY A 404 -13.02 -1.13 16.99
C GLY A 404 -14.37 -0.48 17.31
N GLU A 405 -14.90 0.36 16.41
CA GLU A 405 -16.25 0.92 16.50
C GLU A 405 -17.32 -0.13 16.15
N LEU A 406 -16.98 -1.10 15.30
CA LEU A 406 -17.82 -2.23 14.92
C LEU A 406 -17.17 -3.55 15.30
N LEU A 407 -17.95 -4.46 15.87
CA LEU A 407 -17.55 -5.83 16.12
C LEU A 407 -18.02 -6.75 14.98
N LEU A 408 -17.38 -7.91 14.84
CA LEU A 408 -17.80 -8.97 13.92
C LEU A 408 -19.23 -9.44 14.22
N SER A 409 -19.67 -9.38 15.48
CA SER A 409 -21.04 -9.68 15.89
C SER A 409 -22.08 -8.72 15.32
N ASP A 410 -21.66 -7.50 14.98
CA ASP A 410 -22.55 -6.44 14.50
C ASP A 410 -22.76 -6.53 12.97
N LEU A 411 -21.98 -7.37 12.28
CA LEU A 411 -22.10 -7.65 10.86
C LEU A 411 -23.20 -8.69 10.60
N HIS A 412 -24.25 -8.29 9.88
CA HIS A 412 -25.40 -9.14 9.59
C HIS A 412 -25.57 -9.41 8.09
N GLY A 413 -26.15 -10.56 7.74
CA GLY A 413 -26.51 -10.90 6.36
C GLY A 413 -25.31 -11.25 5.47
N PRO A 414 -25.19 -10.70 4.24
CA PRO A 414 -24.12 -11.05 3.30
C PRO A 414 -22.71 -10.62 3.76
N GLU A 415 -22.64 -9.74 4.76
CA GLU A 415 -21.41 -9.18 5.33
C GLU A 415 -20.99 -9.90 6.62
N ALA A 416 -21.77 -10.88 7.11
CA ALA A 416 -21.43 -11.65 8.29
C ALA A 416 -20.14 -12.45 8.09
N ILE A 417 -19.24 -12.36 9.08
CA ILE A 417 -17.96 -13.07 9.15
C ILE A 417 -17.95 -13.84 10.45
N SER A 418 -17.80 -15.15 10.38
CA SER A 418 -17.71 -15.98 11.59
C SER A 418 -16.34 -15.86 12.25
N HIS A 419 -16.29 -16.02 13.57
CA HIS A 419 -15.03 -16.06 14.31
C HIS A 419 -14.10 -17.18 13.84
N GLU A 420 -14.66 -18.29 13.35
CA GLU A 420 -13.90 -19.42 12.80
C GLU A 420 -13.20 -19.05 11.48
N GLU A 421 -13.91 -18.38 10.57
CA GLU A 421 -13.33 -17.90 9.31
C GLU A 421 -12.17 -16.93 9.56
N PHE A 422 -12.35 -15.98 10.48
CA PHE A 422 -11.28 -15.05 10.83
C PHE A 422 -10.08 -15.74 11.48
N THR A 423 -10.33 -16.73 12.35
CA THR A 423 -9.27 -17.55 12.95
C THR A 423 -8.50 -18.35 11.89
N GLN A 424 -9.18 -18.87 10.87
CA GLN A 424 -8.54 -19.58 9.76
C GLN A 424 -7.65 -18.68 8.92
N VAL A 425 -8.06 -17.43 8.67
CA VAL A 425 -7.24 -16.45 7.94
C VAL A 425 -5.99 -16.07 8.74
N LEU A 426 -6.11 -15.90 10.06
CA LEU A 426 -4.94 -15.69 10.93
C LEU A 426 -4.07 -16.96 11.05
N ALA A 427 -4.65 -18.14 10.81
CA ALA A 427 -3.94 -19.41 10.88
C ALA A 427 -3.09 -19.69 9.62
N SER A 428 -3.60 -19.34 8.43
CA SER A 428 -3.00 -19.65 7.13
C SER A 428 -1.66 -18.95 6.88
N GLY A 429 -1.37 -17.85 7.57
CA GLY A 429 -0.09 -17.14 7.48
C GLY A 429 1.14 -17.97 7.90
N GLY A 430 0.95 -19.03 8.70
CA GLY A 430 2.05 -19.88 9.17
C GLY A 430 2.48 -20.98 8.21
N GLU A 431 1.64 -21.37 7.24
CA GLU A 431 1.91 -22.55 6.38
C GLU A 431 2.47 -22.17 4.99
N GLY A 432 2.41 -20.89 4.61
CA GLY A 432 2.81 -20.40 3.28
C GLY A 432 4.32 -20.15 3.11
N SER A 433 5.08 -20.00 4.18
CA SER A 433 6.49 -19.59 4.13
C SER A 433 7.44 -20.72 3.69
N GLU A 434 7.13 -21.99 4.00
CA GLU A 434 8.01 -23.12 3.67
C GLU A 434 8.01 -23.53 2.19
N ARG A 435 7.05 -23.07 1.37
CA ARG A 435 6.92 -23.51 -0.04
C ARG A 435 7.36 -22.49 -1.09
N GLY A 436 7.70 -21.25 -0.69
CA GLY A 436 7.94 -20.15 -1.63
C GLY A 436 9.40 -19.74 -1.87
N ILE A 437 10.34 -20.11 -0.97
CA ILE A 437 11.69 -19.49 -0.96
C ILE A 437 12.81 -20.50 -1.29
N GLY A 438 12.51 -21.79 -1.44
CA GLY A 438 13.52 -22.82 -1.67
C GLY A 438 13.48 -23.44 -3.07
N ARG A 439 13.88 -22.73 -4.14
CA ARG A 439 14.39 -23.31 -5.42
C ARG A 439 14.74 -22.24 -6.49
N SER A 440 15.60 -21.28 -6.18
CA SER A 440 16.27 -20.48 -7.23
C SER A 440 17.62 -19.91 -6.80
N ALA A 441 18.48 -20.73 -6.20
CA ALA A 441 19.91 -20.45 -6.08
C ALA A 441 20.67 -21.77 -5.88
N HIS A 442 21.84 -21.89 -6.49
CA HIS A 442 22.75 -23.05 -6.52
C HIS A 442 22.42 -24.21 -7.47
N ARG A 443 22.75 -24.00 -8.74
CA ARG A 443 23.45 -25.01 -9.57
C ARG A 443 24.30 -24.30 -10.61
N LEU A 444 25.48 -23.85 -10.20
CA LEU A 444 26.64 -23.69 -11.07
C LEU A 444 27.86 -24.20 -10.28
N ASP A 445 28.62 -25.04 -10.98
CA ASP A 445 30.01 -25.44 -10.75
C ASP A 445 30.32 -26.47 -9.65
N THR A 446 30.30 -27.74 -10.07
CA THR A 446 31.40 -28.70 -9.82
C THR A 446 31.39 -29.74 -10.94
N ALA A 447 32.21 -29.51 -11.95
CA ALA A 447 32.64 -30.53 -12.90
C ALA A 447 34.16 -30.38 -13.07
N GLU A 448 34.90 -31.11 -12.25
CA GLU A 448 36.28 -31.50 -12.54
C GLU A 448 36.22 -32.80 -13.34
N SER A 449 36.58 -32.78 -14.62
CA SER A 449 37.48 -33.75 -15.28
C SER A 449 37.94 -33.18 -16.62
#